data_AF-A0A3A9VSE1-F1
#
_entry.id   AF-A0A3A9VSE1-F1
#
_cell.length_a   1.000
_cell.length_b   1.000
_cell.length_c   1.000
_cell.angle_alpha   90.00
_cell.angle_beta   90.00
_cell.angle_gamma   90.00
#
_symmetry.space_group_name_H-M   'P 1'
#
loop_
_entity.id
_entity.type
_entity.pdbx_description
1 polymer ?
#
loop_
_entity_poly.entity_id
_entity_poly.type
_entity_poly.pdbx_seq_one_letter_code
_entity_poly.pdbx_strand_id
1 'polypeptide(L)'
;MNKYILIAVSFFIVVSCSDNDDGNNNSSCCGQDAFVVEINNLSGDIEIEPFNVITPNSDGINDIFVISGLAAYPNNSLRVFSNNTLVFESSNYHLNQIFGADLIDDSFAQKVFTYELLVDNGDSFKAKGTICAIKSSSNDSDSCNAFDLSDPLLN
;
A
#
# COMPACT_ATOMS: atom_id res chain seq x y z
N MET A 1 38.41 15.90 51.53
CA MET A 1 38.56 14.50 51.12
C MET A 1 37.16 13.91 50.94
N ASN A 2 36.85 13.47 49.70
CA ASN A 2 35.87 12.46 49.25
C ASN A 2 34.44 12.41 49.84
N LYS A 3 33.38 12.09 49.11
CA LYS A 3 33.04 12.00 47.66
C LYS A 3 31.54 11.64 47.65
N TYR A 4 30.84 12.14 46.63
CA TYR A 4 29.43 11.95 46.24
C TYR A 4 28.80 10.56 46.49
N ILE A 5 27.47 10.51 46.69
CA ILE A 5 26.53 9.61 45.99
C ILE A 5 25.07 9.96 46.39
N LEU A 6 24.34 10.54 45.44
CA LEU A 6 22.88 10.50 45.34
C LEU A 6 22.62 10.45 43.83
N ILE A 7 22.65 9.23 43.29
CA ILE A 7 22.33 8.98 41.89
C ILE A 7 20.81 9.07 41.80
N ALA A 8 20.32 10.18 41.25
CA ALA A 8 18.96 10.26 40.75
C ALA A 8 18.81 9.20 39.65
N VAL A 9 18.01 8.17 39.92
CA VAL A 9 17.57 7.21 38.91
C VAL A 9 16.63 7.97 37.98
N SER A 10 17.22 8.69 37.02
CA SER A 10 16.51 9.14 35.84
C SER A 10 16.17 7.87 35.07
N PHE A 11 14.91 7.49 35.18
CA PHE A 11 14.27 6.51 34.31
C PHE A 11 14.28 7.12 32.91
N PHE A 12 15.40 6.96 32.21
CA PHE A 12 15.43 7.08 30.76
C PHE A 12 14.48 6.02 30.25
N ILE A 13 13.26 6.43 29.92
CA ILE A 13 12.42 5.66 29.01
C ILE A 13 13.21 5.70 27.71
N VAL A 14 14.03 4.68 27.48
CA VAL A 14 14.46 4.35 26.14
C VAL A 14 13.17 4.01 25.40
N VAL A 15 12.61 5.01 24.73
CA VAL A 15 11.89 4.75 23.49
C VAL A 15 12.95 4.14 22.60
N SER A 16 13.08 2.83 22.67
CA SER A 16 13.63 2.05 21.58
C SER A 16 12.60 2.17 20.47
N CYS A 17 12.75 3.20 19.63
CA CYS A 17 12.45 2.98 18.24
C CYS A 17 13.33 1.80 17.84
N SER A 18 12.72 0.72 17.38
CA SER A 18 13.44 -0.33 16.67
C SER A 18 13.81 0.26 15.32
N ASP A 19 14.76 1.21 15.32
CA ASP A 19 15.41 1.73 14.12
C ASP A 19 16.35 0.63 13.64
N ASN A 20 15.76 -0.43 13.09
CA ASN A 20 16.42 -1.17 12.02
C ASN A 20 16.31 -0.29 10.77
N ASP A 21 17.00 0.86 10.82
CA ASP A 21 17.31 1.67 9.65
C ASP A 21 18.33 0.87 8.83
N ASP A 22 17.88 -0.20 8.18
CA ASP A 22 18.40 -0.51 6.86
C ASP A 22 18.05 0.71 6.01
N GLY A 23 19.03 1.61 5.92
CA GLY A 23 18.97 2.86 5.18
C GLY A 23 18.64 2.62 3.71
N ASN A 24 17.36 2.41 3.44
CA ASN A 24 16.78 2.38 2.14
C ASN A 24 15.58 3.32 2.12
N ASN A 25 15.86 4.60 2.11
CA ASN A 25 14.94 5.64 1.64
C ASN A 25 14.65 5.53 0.12
N ASN A 26 14.84 4.36 -0.50
CA ASN A 26 14.25 4.08 -1.79
C ASN A 26 12.75 4.10 -1.60
N SER A 27 12.07 4.83 -2.47
CA SER A 27 10.67 4.61 -2.79
C SER A 27 10.52 3.21 -3.43
N SER A 28 10.89 2.17 -2.68
CA SER A 28 10.83 0.77 -3.08
C SER A 28 9.37 0.44 -3.31
N CYS A 29 9.13 -0.28 -4.39
CA CYS A 29 7.79 -0.61 -4.85
C CYS A 29 6.97 -1.34 -3.78
N CYS A 30 7.65 -2.03 -2.86
CA CYS A 30 7.05 -2.89 -1.86
C CYS A 30 7.76 -2.73 -0.51
N GLY A 31 7.62 -1.56 0.11
CA GLY A 31 8.05 -1.32 1.49
C GLY A 31 7.02 -1.79 2.53
N GLN A 32 7.45 -1.92 3.79
CA GLN A 32 6.59 -2.37 4.91
C GLN A 32 5.38 -1.44 5.20
N ASP A 33 5.37 -0.22 4.64
CA ASP A 33 4.29 0.77 4.80
C ASP A 33 3.35 0.86 3.58
N ALA A 34 3.27 -0.19 2.76
CA ALA A 34 2.45 -0.16 1.53
C ALA A 34 0.93 -0.07 1.77
N PHE A 35 0.45 -0.31 2.99
CA PHE A 35 -0.94 -0.10 3.39
C PHE A 35 -1.04 0.37 4.85
N VAL A 36 -1.59 1.57 5.04
CA VAL A 36 -1.73 2.23 6.32
C VAL A 36 -3.20 2.57 6.54
N VAL A 37 -3.79 2.02 7.59
CA VAL A 37 -5.16 2.30 7.99
C VAL A 37 -5.18 3.47 8.97
N GLU A 38 -5.85 4.56 8.60
CA GLU A 38 -6.00 5.76 9.43
C GLU A 38 -7.26 5.68 10.31
N ILE A 39 -8.34 5.10 9.78
CA ILE A 39 -9.64 4.93 10.47
C ILE A 39 -10.16 3.53 10.15
N ASN A 40 -10.58 2.80 11.19
CA ASN A 40 -11.29 1.53 11.04
C ASN A 40 -12.41 1.41 12.09
N ASN A 41 -13.61 1.83 11.69
CA ASN A 41 -14.86 1.70 12.43
C ASN A 41 -15.86 0.81 11.68
N LEU A 42 -15.37 -0.08 10.81
CA LEU A 42 -16.23 -0.98 10.06
C LEU A 42 -16.97 -1.90 11.04
N SER A 43 -18.28 -2.03 10.83
CA SER A 43 -19.15 -2.85 11.69
C SER A 43 -19.27 -4.31 11.24
N GLY A 44 -18.62 -4.67 10.12
CA GLY A 44 -18.65 -6.01 9.55
C GLY A 44 -17.36 -6.79 9.79
N ASP A 45 -17.44 -8.11 9.71
CA ASP A 45 -16.31 -9.04 9.91
C ASP A 45 -15.47 -9.27 8.64
N ILE A 46 -15.70 -8.49 7.57
CA ILE A 46 -15.02 -8.67 6.29
C ILE A 46 -13.82 -7.72 6.24
N GLU A 47 -12.63 -8.29 6.18
CA GLU A 47 -11.38 -7.53 6.11
C GLU A 47 -11.16 -6.93 4.72
N ILE A 48 -10.66 -5.69 4.69
CA ILE A 48 -10.24 -5.01 3.46
C ILE A 48 -8.74 -5.24 3.28
N GLU A 49 -8.39 -5.94 2.20
CA GLU A 49 -7.00 -6.30 1.90
C GLU A 49 -6.63 -5.90 0.46
N PRO A 50 -5.78 -4.88 0.26
CA PRO A 50 -5.28 -4.50 -1.05
C PRO A 50 -4.10 -5.37 -1.48
N PHE A 51 -4.12 -5.83 -2.74
CA PHE A 51 -2.97 -6.44 -3.39
C PHE A 51 -2.19 -5.34 -4.10
N ASN A 52 -1.11 -4.90 -3.47
CA ASN A 52 -0.40 -3.68 -3.83
C ASN A 52 0.53 -3.82 -5.04
N VAL A 53 0.50 -4.97 -5.74
CA VAL A 53 1.30 -5.21 -6.95
C VAL A 53 0.43 -5.62 -8.11
N ILE A 54 0.69 -4.95 -9.24
CA ILE A 54 0.07 -5.20 -10.52
C ILE A 54 1.13 -5.33 -11.62
N THR A 55 0.79 -6.09 -12.65
CA THR A 55 1.64 -6.43 -13.79
C THR A 55 0.83 -6.25 -15.08
N PRO A 56 0.56 -5.02 -15.52
CA PRO A 56 -0.36 -4.75 -16.62
C PRO A 56 0.23 -5.15 -17.99
N ASN A 57 0.35 -6.45 -18.23
CA ASN A 57 0.99 -7.10 -19.38
C ASN A 57 -0.04 -7.81 -20.28
N SER A 58 -1.32 -7.79 -19.90
CA SER A 58 -2.46 -8.41 -20.58
C SER A 58 -2.44 -9.94 -20.62
N ASP A 59 -1.82 -10.61 -19.64
CA ASP A 59 -1.84 -12.07 -19.52
C ASP A 59 -3.02 -12.62 -18.68
N GLY A 60 -3.79 -11.73 -18.04
CA GLY A 60 -4.93 -12.03 -17.20
C GLY A 60 -4.61 -12.21 -15.71
N ILE A 61 -3.36 -12.08 -15.30
CA ILE A 61 -2.87 -12.29 -13.94
C ILE A 61 -2.31 -10.97 -13.43
N ASN A 62 -2.78 -10.51 -12.25
CA ASN A 62 -2.38 -9.24 -11.63
C ASN A 62 -2.40 -7.98 -12.54
N ASP A 63 -3.12 -7.99 -13.67
CA ASP A 63 -3.17 -6.85 -14.61
C ASP A 63 -3.79 -5.56 -14.01
N ILE A 64 -4.57 -5.71 -12.95
CA ILE A 64 -5.41 -4.66 -12.37
C ILE A 64 -5.27 -4.62 -10.85
N PHE A 65 -5.51 -3.45 -10.27
CA PHE A 65 -5.44 -3.28 -8.82
C PHE A 65 -6.70 -3.83 -8.14
N VAL A 66 -6.52 -4.84 -7.30
CA VAL A 66 -7.59 -5.55 -6.61
C VAL A 66 -7.53 -5.28 -5.11
N ILE A 67 -8.71 -5.07 -4.52
CA ILE A 67 -8.90 -4.92 -3.07
C ILE A 67 -9.93 -5.95 -2.61
N SER A 68 -9.49 -6.98 -1.89
CA SER A 68 -10.36 -7.99 -1.30
C SER A 68 -11.29 -7.38 -0.24
N GLY A 69 -12.46 -7.98 -0.07
CA GLY A 69 -13.47 -7.55 0.91
C GLY A 69 -14.21 -6.25 0.59
N LEU A 70 -13.69 -5.42 -0.32
CA LEU A 70 -14.27 -4.10 -0.63
C LEU A 70 -15.72 -4.18 -1.16
N ALA A 71 -16.10 -5.29 -1.79
CA ALA A 71 -17.44 -5.52 -2.31
C ALA A 71 -18.53 -5.59 -1.21
N ALA A 72 -18.16 -5.86 0.04
CA ALA A 72 -19.08 -5.78 1.17
C ALA A 72 -19.46 -4.34 1.54
N TYR A 73 -18.70 -3.36 1.04
CA TYR A 73 -18.82 -1.94 1.37
C TYR A 73 -19.12 -1.15 0.12
N PRO A 74 -20.36 -1.21 -0.43
CA PRO A 74 -20.65 -0.66 -1.74
C PRO A 74 -20.39 0.85 -1.80
N ASN A 75 -20.60 1.58 -0.71
CA ASN A 75 -20.27 2.99 -0.58
C ASN A 75 -18.79 3.22 -0.27
N ASN A 76 -17.94 3.04 -1.29
CA ASN A 76 -16.51 3.32 -1.21
C ASN A 76 -16.05 4.28 -2.31
N SER A 77 -14.88 4.87 -2.13
CA SER A 77 -14.18 5.62 -3.17
C SER A 77 -12.69 5.32 -3.15
N LEU A 78 -12.11 5.10 -4.33
CA LEU A 78 -10.67 4.98 -4.52
C LEU A 78 -10.17 6.18 -5.32
N ARG A 79 -9.09 6.81 -4.83
CA ARG A 79 -8.35 7.85 -5.56
C ARG A 79 -6.90 7.41 -5.67
N VAL A 80 -6.34 7.44 -6.87
CA VAL A 80 -4.95 7.04 -7.14
C VAL A 80 -4.18 8.23 -7.68
N PHE A 81 -2.96 8.38 -7.21
CA PHE A 81 -2.08 9.49 -7.47
C PHE A 81 -0.73 9.01 -8.00
N SER A 82 -0.17 9.77 -8.94
CA SER A 82 1.22 9.65 -9.39
C SER A 82 1.94 10.95 -9.02
N ASN A 83 2.97 10.88 -8.17
CA ASN A 83 3.71 12.06 -7.69
C ASN A 83 2.76 13.21 -7.26
N ASN A 84 1.79 12.90 -6.38
CA ASN A 84 0.77 13.81 -5.86
C ASN A 84 -0.24 14.37 -6.89
N THR A 85 -0.21 13.91 -8.15
CA THR A 85 -1.20 14.25 -9.17
C THR A 85 -2.27 13.16 -9.22
N LEU A 86 -3.55 13.52 -9.11
CA LEU A 86 -4.67 12.58 -9.25
C LEU A 86 -4.68 12.04 -10.69
N VAL A 87 -4.53 10.72 -10.85
CA VAL A 87 -4.54 10.05 -12.16
C VAL A 87 -5.75 9.16 -12.35
N PHE A 88 -6.38 8.73 -11.26
CA PHE A 88 -7.59 7.90 -11.31
C PHE A 88 -8.48 8.17 -10.09
N GLU A 89 -9.79 8.12 -10.31
CA GLU A 89 -10.79 8.24 -9.26
C GLU A 89 -12.00 7.39 -9.63
N SER A 90 -12.50 6.62 -8.67
CA SER A 90 -13.75 5.86 -8.83
C SER A 90 -14.51 5.82 -7.53
N SER A 91 -15.81 6.11 -7.59
CA SER A 91 -16.77 5.67 -6.59
C SER A 91 -17.10 4.19 -6.82
N ASN A 92 -17.50 3.47 -5.78
CA ASN A 92 -17.90 2.07 -5.80
C ASN A 92 -16.90 1.19 -6.60
N TYR A 93 -15.60 1.28 -6.30
CA TYR A 93 -14.49 0.76 -7.12
C TYR A 93 -14.67 -0.70 -7.57
N HIS A 94 -15.20 -1.57 -6.70
CA HIS A 94 -15.54 -2.96 -7.02
C HIS A 94 -16.56 -3.20 -8.17
N LEU A 95 -17.30 -2.18 -8.61
CA LEU A 95 -18.34 -2.29 -9.66
C LEU A 95 -18.04 -1.47 -10.92
N ASN A 96 -17.08 -0.55 -10.84
CA ASN A 96 -16.87 0.50 -11.84
C ASN A 96 -15.53 0.33 -12.57
N GLN A 97 -14.92 1.43 -13.01
CA GLN A 97 -13.61 1.42 -13.64
C GLN A 97 -12.58 0.81 -12.67
N ILE A 98 -11.65 0.03 -13.23
CA ILE A 98 -10.61 -0.66 -12.48
C ILE A 98 -9.27 -0.09 -12.89
N PHE A 99 -8.46 0.31 -11.92
CA PHE A 99 -7.14 0.87 -12.15
C PHE A 99 -6.16 -0.22 -12.60
N GLY A 100 -5.27 0.10 -13.54
CA GLY A 100 -4.26 -0.82 -14.08
C GLY A 100 -4.51 -1.19 -15.54
N ALA A 101 -5.77 -1.26 -15.97
CA ALA A 101 -6.11 -1.53 -17.37
C ALA A 101 -5.62 -0.42 -18.31
N ASP A 102 -5.64 0.84 -17.86
CA ASP A 102 -5.09 2.00 -18.56
C ASP A 102 -3.56 1.95 -18.69
N LEU A 103 -2.89 1.15 -17.86
CA LEU A 103 -1.45 0.97 -17.90
C LEU A 103 -1.01 -0.11 -18.87
N ILE A 104 -1.91 -0.90 -19.49
CA ILE A 104 -1.54 -2.03 -20.37
C ILE A 104 -0.77 -1.57 -21.61
N ASP A 105 -1.22 -0.50 -22.26
CA ASP A 105 -0.57 0.04 -23.47
C ASP A 105 0.60 0.98 -23.14
N ASP A 106 0.77 1.35 -21.87
CA ASP A 106 1.82 2.22 -21.40
C ASP A 106 3.19 1.52 -21.39
N SER A 107 4.23 2.22 -21.86
CA SER A 107 5.61 1.72 -21.84
C SER A 107 6.37 2.24 -20.61
N PHE A 108 6.66 1.35 -19.65
CA PHE A 108 7.50 1.62 -18.48
C PHE A 108 8.12 0.32 -17.97
N ALA A 109 9.18 0.42 -17.16
CA ALA A 109 9.73 -0.75 -16.45
C ALA A 109 9.00 -0.98 -15.12
N GLN A 110 8.91 0.08 -14.32
CA GLN A 110 8.22 0.09 -13.03
C GLN A 110 7.61 1.48 -12.78
N LYS A 111 6.44 1.54 -12.14
CA LYS A 111 5.82 2.76 -11.61
C LYS A 111 5.31 2.51 -10.19
N VAL A 112 5.41 3.52 -9.33
CA VAL A 112 4.80 3.51 -7.99
C VAL A 112 3.71 4.58 -7.96
N PHE A 113 2.52 4.19 -7.55
CA PHE A 113 1.41 5.07 -7.29
C PHE A 113 1.09 5.10 -5.80
N THR A 114 0.43 6.15 -5.34
CA THR A 114 -0.19 6.18 -4.01
C THR A 114 -1.71 6.21 -4.15
N TYR A 115 -2.43 5.70 -3.17
CA TYR A 115 -3.89 5.77 -3.17
C TYR A 115 -4.46 6.18 -1.83
N GLU A 116 -5.69 6.70 -1.89
CA GLU A 116 -6.56 6.92 -0.74
C GLU A 116 -7.83 6.09 -0.96
N LEU A 117 -8.15 5.24 0.01
CA LEU A 117 -9.37 4.43 0.05
C LEU A 117 -10.27 4.92 1.18
N LEU A 118 -11.52 5.25 0.84
CA LEU A 118 -12.53 5.69 1.78
C LEU A 118 -13.74 4.76 1.72
N VAL A 119 -14.31 4.41 2.87
CA VAL A 119 -15.64 3.82 3.00
C VAL A 119 -16.52 4.79 3.78
N ASP A 120 -17.74 4.99 3.30
CA ASP A 120 -18.67 5.99 3.83
C ASP A 120 -18.03 7.38 3.92
N ASN A 121 -17.45 7.84 2.80
CA ASN A 121 -16.71 9.12 2.69
C ASN A 121 -15.53 9.30 3.66
N GLY A 122 -15.09 8.22 4.31
CA GLY A 122 -13.99 8.23 5.28
C GLY A 122 -14.44 8.21 6.73
N ASP A 123 -15.75 8.21 7.01
CA ASP A 123 -16.30 8.18 8.37
C ASP A 123 -16.15 6.78 9.00
N SER A 124 -16.35 5.74 8.19
CA SER A 124 -16.29 4.34 8.64
C SER A 124 -14.90 3.73 8.45
N PHE A 125 -14.24 4.04 7.33
CA PHE A 125 -12.90 3.52 7.05
C PHE A 125 -12.12 4.48 6.18
N LYS A 126 -10.84 4.65 6.50
CA LYS A 126 -9.91 5.44 5.71
C LYS A 126 -8.54 4.77 5.74
N ALA A 127 -7.99 4.52 4.57
CA ALA A 127 -6.66 3.98 4.43
C ALA A 127 -5.92 4.62 3.26
N LYS A 128 -4.59 4.52 3.32
CA LYS A 128 -3.68 4.94 2.26
C LYS A 128 -2.70 3.83 1.97
N GLY A 129 -2.11 3.84 0.80
CA GLY A 129 -1.09 2.87 0.46
C GLY A 129 -0.40 3.17 -0.85
N THR A 130 0.41 2.23 -1.30
CA THR A 130 1.09 2.26 -2.59
C THR A 130 0.57 1.17 -3.52
N ILE A 131 0.68 1.42 -4.83
CA ILE A 131 0.48 0.41 -5.87
C ILE A 131 1.76 0.38 -6.69
N CYS A 132 2.37 -0.80 -6.79
CA CYS A 132 3.49 -1.06 -7.66
C CYS A 132 3.01 -1.65 -8.97
N ALA A 133 3.32 -1.00 -10.09
CA ALA A 133 3.11 -1.55 -11.43
C ALA A 133 4.45 -1.98 -12.03
N ILE A 134 4.58 -3.26 -12.41
CA ILE A 134 5.82 -3.86 -12.93
C ILE A 134 5.58 -4.43 -14.33
N LYS A 135 6.48 -4.13 -15.28
CA LYS A 135 6.45 -4.69 -16.65
C LYS A 135 7.79 -5.26 -17.10
N SER A 136 8.82 -5.15 -16.27
CA SER A 136 10.15 -5.73 -16.51
C SER A 136 10.81 -5.91 -15.16
N SER A 137 11.44 -7.07 -14.91
CA SER A 137 11.98 -7.40 -13.58
C SER A 137 12.87 -6.28 -13.06
N SER A 138 12.39 -5.56 -12.06
CA SER A 138 13.22 -4.78 -11.17
C SER A 138 13.58 -5.67 -9.98
N ASN A 139 14.75 -5.45 -9.39
CA ASN A 139 15.27 -6.25 -8.27
C ASN A 139 14.51 -6.01 -6.94
N ASP A 140 13.19 -5.84 -6.99
CA ASP A 140 12.34 -5.32 -5.90
C ASP A 140 11.21 -6.31 -5.55
N SER A 141 11.40 -7.60 -5.85
CA SER A 141 10.44 -8.71 -5.67
C SER A 141 10.21 -9.11 -4.21
N ASP A 142 11.06 -8.70 -3.28
CA ASP A 142 11.24 -9.44 -2.03
C ASP A 142 10.21 -9.10 -0.93
N SER A 143 9.20 -8.25 -1.16
CA SER A 143 8.21 -7.88 -0.11
C SER A 143 6.82 -7.45 -0.63
N CYS A 144 6.45 -7.85 -1.84
CA CYS A 144 5.21 -7.44 -2.51
C CYS A 144 3.99 -8.32 -2.15
N ASN A 145 2.83 -7.73 -1.82
CA ASN A 145 1.56 -8.46 -1.70
C ASN A 145 0.86 -8.55 -3.07
N ALA A 146 1.20 -9.58 -3.85
CA ALA A 146 0.56 -9.87 -5.12
C ALA A 146 -0.68 -10.76 -4.93
N PHE A 147 -1.67 -10.61 -5.80
CA PHE A 147 -2.88 -11.42 -5.75
C PHE A 147 -2.62 -12.87 -6.20
N ASP A 148 -1.83 -13.05 -7.26
CA ASP A 148 -1.44 -14.37 -7.77
C ASP A 148 0.07 -14.43 -8.06
N LEU A 149 0.79 -15.29 -7.35
CA LEU A 149 2.24 -15.48 -7.50
C LEU A 149 2.61 -16.30 -8.75
N SER A 150 1.63 -16.82 -9.50
CA SER A 150 1.86 -17.57 -10.74
C SER A 150 2.28 -16.69 -11.92
N ASP A 151 2.22 -15.36 -11.75
CA ASP A 151 2.61 -14.38 -12.74
C ASP A 151 4.09 -14.52 -13.12
N PRO A 152 4.43 -14.74 -14.41
CA PRO A 152 5.81 -14.88 -14.86
C PRO A 152 6.70 -13.66 -14.61
N LEU A 153 6.13 -12.47 -14.39
CA LEU A 153 6.88 -11.25 -14.06
C LEU A 153 7.21 -11.12 -12.57
N LEU A 154 6.63 -11.96 -11.72
CA LEU A 154 6.83 -11.96 -10.26
C LEU A 154 7.63 -13.18 -9.74
N ASN A 155 8.16 -14.01 -10.65
CA ASN A 155 8.91 -15.24 -10.34
C ASN A 155 10.41 -15.16 -10.70
#